data_AF-A0A4R7FWY8-F1
#
_entry.id   AF-A0A4R7FWY8-F1
#
_cell.length_a   1.000
_cell.length_b   1.000
_cell.length_c   1.000
_cell.angle_alpha   90.00
_cell.angle_beta   90.00
_cell.angle_gamma   90.00
#
_symmetry.space_group_name_H-M   'P 1'
#
loop_
_entity.id
_entity.type
_entity.pdbx_description
1 polymer ?
#
loop_
_entity_poly.entity_id
_entity_poly.type
_entity_poly.pdbx_seq_one_letter_code
_entity_poly.pdbx_strand_id
1 'polypeptide(L)'
;MSLNQHGLPTRVPAIAAIGQLLADRQLPADERQQALDLLVQDHADLDEVESQAALWAITQMGRDEAACSALLACADTWLRNAEMAQPFLEGYAQVCGHSIVPAAAPAFAQLQQLAQHDTELAARLPTFTKAT
;
A
#
# COMPACT_ATOMS: atom_id res chain seq x y z
N MET A 1 -7.10 -7.07 -25.06
CA MET A 1 -6.73 -7.38 -23.67
C MET A 1 -5.42 -6.67 -23.38
N SER A 2 -5.31 -5.95 -22.26
CA SER A 2 -4.05 -5.32 -21.87
C SER A 2 -3.15 -6.36 -21.20
N LEU A 3 -1.85 -6.32 -21.50
CA LEU A 3 -0.85 -7.19 -20.88
C LEU A 3 -0.05 -6.39 -19.86
N ASN A 4 0.47 -7.07 -18.84
CA ASN A 4 1.40 -6.53 -17.86
C ASN A 4 2.85 -6.61 -18.38
N GLN A 5 3.83 -6.14 -17.60
CA GLN A 5 5.24 -6.11 -18.05
C GLN A 5 5.84 -7.49 -18.37
N HIS A 6 5.19 -8.58 -17.93
CA HIS A 6 5.59 -9.97 -18.15
C HIS A 6 4.87 -10.62 -19.35
N GLY A 7 4.05 -9.87 -20.08
CA GLY A 7 3.27 -10.39 -21.21
C GLY A 7 2.07 -11.25 -20.79
N LEU A 8 1.68 -11.22 -19.51
CA LEU A 8 0.49 -11.87 -18.98
C LEU A 8 -0.71 -10.90 -18.96
N PRO A 9 -1.97 -11.38 -18.92
CA PRO A 9 -3.11 -10.50 -18.73
C PRO A 9 -2.96 -9.66 -17.45
N THR A 10 -3.14 -8.35 -17.57
CA THR A 10 -3.05 -7.46 -16.39
C THR A 10 -4.15 -7.74 -15.37
N ARG A 11 -3.80 -7.67 -14.09
CA ARG A 11 -4.71 -7.82 -12.95
C ARG A 11 -5.39 -6.50 -12.56
N VAL A 12 -4.99 -5.37 -13.14
CA VAL A 12 -5.51 -4.03 -12.79
C VAL A 12 -7.04 -3.95 -12.73
N PRO A 13 -7.82 -4.48 -13.71
CA PRO A 13 -9.28 -4.43 -13.62
C PRO A 13 -9.87 -5.21 -12.43
N ALA A 14 -9.26 -6.34 -12.07
CA ALA A 14 -9.68 -7.14 -10.92
C ALA A 14 -9.35 -6.43 -9.61
N ILE A 15 -8.14 -5.88 -9.50
CA ILE A 15 -7.71 -5.06 -8.35
C ILE A 15 -8.62 -3.84 -8.21
N ALA A 16 -8.99 -3.19 -9.32
CA ALA A 16 -9.89 -2.05 -9.32
C ALA A 16 -11.29 -2.40 -8.78
N ALA A 17 -11.81 -3.58 -9.16
CA ALA A 17 -13.08 -4.07 -8.65
C ALA A 17 -13.02 -4.33 -7.14
N ILE A 18 -11.92 -4.91 -6.64
CA ILE A 18 -11.69 -5.09 -5.21
C ILE A 18 -11.67 -3.73 -4.48
N GLY A 19 -10.97 -2.73 -5.02
CA GLY A 19 -10.96 -1.40 -4.42
C GLY A 19 -12.35 -0.76 -4.35
N GLN A 20 -13.19 -0.92 -5.37
CA GLN A 20 -14.57 -0.45 -5.30
C GLN A 20 -15.40 -1.17 -4.23
N LEU A 21 -15.20 -2.48 -4.04
CA LEU A 21 -15.82 -3.21 -2.94
C LEU A 21 -15.35 -2.71 -1.57
N LEU A 22 -14.05 -2.46 -1.41
CA LEU A 22 -13.47 -1.92 -0.18
C LEU A 22 -13.93 -0.49 0.14
N ALA A 23 -14.31 0.29 -0.88
CA ALA A 23 -14.92 1.62 -0.71
C ALA A 23 -16.34 1.55 -0.12
N ASP A 24 -17.05 0.42 -0.29
CA ASP A 24 -18.39 0.24 0.25
C ASP A 24 -18.35 -0.07 1.76
N ARG A 25 -18.71 0.93 2.55
CA ARG A 25 -18.75 0.83 4.02
C ARG A 25 -19.86 -0.07 4.55
N GLN A 26 -20.79 -0.50 3.69
CA GLN A 26 -21.84 -1.43 4.07
C GLN A 26 -21.38 -2.89 4.00
N LEU A 27 -20.22 -3.16 3.39
CA LEU A 27 -19.68 -4.50 3.26
C LEU A 27 -19.37 -5.10 4.66
N PRO A 28 -19.77 -6.36 4.93
CA PRO A 28 -19.40 -7.07 6.15
C PRO A 28 -17.89 -7.06 6.40
N ALA A 29 -17.49 -7.06 7.68
CA ALA A 29 -16.07 -6.94 8.05
C ALA A 29 -15.23 -8.14 7.59
N ASP A 30 -15.83 -9.34 7.59
CA ASP A 30 -15.24 -10.57 7.07
C ASP A 30 -15.05 -10.53 5.54
N GLU A 31 -16.01 -10.01 4.80
CA GLU A 31 -15.87 -9.81 3.35
C GLU A 31 -14.81 -8.75 3.02
N ARG A 32 -14.73 -7.67 3.81
CA ARG A 32 -13.66 -6.67 3.66
C ARG A 32 -12.29 -7.26 3.95
N GLN A 33 -12.17 -8.08 4.99
CA GLN A 33 -10.91 -8.76 5.30
C GLN A 33 -10.51 -9.72 4.18
N GLN A 34 -11.45 -10.50 3.63
CA GLN A 34 -11.16 -11.39 2.49
C GLN A 34 -10.71 -10.61 1.25
N ALA A 35 -11.34 -9.47 0.97
CA ALA A 35 -10.94 -8.59 -0.12
C ALA A 35 -9.51 -8.03 0.07
N LEU A 36 -9.13 -7.65 1.29
CA LEU A 36 -7.76 -7.27 1.64
C LEU A 36 -6.79 -8.43 1.49
N ASP A 37 -7.16 -9.61 1.99
CA ASP A 37 -6.31 -10.80 1.93
C ASP A 37 -5.98 -11.18 0.48
N LEU A 38 -6.93 -11.01 -0.45
CA LEU A 38 -6.67 -11.21 -1.88
C LEU A 38 -5.64 -10.23 -2.45
N LEU A 39 -5.65 -8.97 -2.01
CA LEU A 39 -4.64 -7.98 -2.43
C LEU A 39 -3.26 -8.31 -1.82
N VAL A 40 -3.23 -8.79 -0.58
CA VAL A 40 -1.99 -9.12 0.13
C VAL A 40 -1.38 -10.44 -0.36
N GLN A 41 -2.17 -11.47 -0.66
CA GLN A 41 -1.62 -12.77 -1.06
C GLN A 41 -0.78 -12.70 -2.34
N ASP A 42 -1.21 -11.91 -3.31
CA ASP A 42 -0.57 -11.82 -4.63
C ASP A 42 0.43 -10.65 -4.75
N HIS A 43 0.65 -9.88 -3.68
CA HIS A 43 1.37 -8.59 -3.74
C HIS A 43 2.82 -8.69 -4.23
N ALA A 44 3.46 -9.85 -4.04
CA ALA A 44 4.86 -10.09 -4.40
C ALA A 44 5.08 -10.23 -5.92
N ASP A 45 4.03 -10.64 -6.65
CA ASP A 45 4.08 -10.90 -8.09
C ASP A 45 3.51 -9.75 -8.92
N LEU A 46 3.11 -8.65 -8.28
CA LEU A 46 2.56 -7.48 -8.96
C LEU A 46 3.69 -6.68 -9.60
N ASP A 47 3.47 -6.24 -10.84
CA ASP A 47 4.31 -5.20 -11.42
C ASP A 47 4.06 -3.83 -10.79
N GLU A 48 4.79 -2.81 -11.24
CA GLU A 48 4.66 -1.45 -10.70
C GLU A 48 3.23 -0.91 -10.82
N VAL A 49 2.59 -1.08 -11.99
CA VAL A 49 1.23 -0.58 -12.24
C VAL A 49 0.21 -1.33 -11.40
N GLU A 50 0.38 -2.65 -11.28
CA GLU A 50 -0.47 -3.49 -10.45
C GLU A 50 -0.29 -3.18 -8.95
N SER A 51 0.94 -2.89 -8.52
CA SER A 51 1.25 -2.47 -7.14
C SER A 51 0.61 -1.12 -6.81
N GLN A 52 0.66 -0.15 -7.73
CA GLN A 52 -0.05 1.13 -7.57
C GLN A 52 -1.56 0.96 -7.52
N ALA A 53 -2.13 0.06 -8.34
CA ALA A 53 -3.54 -0.26 -8.29
C ALA A 53 -3.94 -0.91 -6.96
N ALA A 54 -3.10 -1.82 -6.43
CA ALA A 54 -3.34 -2.48 -5.14
C ALA A 54 -3.25 -1.48 -3.99
N LEU A 55 -2.28 -0.57 -4.03
CA LEU A 55 -2.19 0.55 -3.10
C LEU A 55 -3.47 1.41 -3.13
N TRP A 56 -3.92 1.83 -4.32
CA TRP A 56 -5.17 2.58 -4.47
C TRP A 56 -6.38 1.83 -3.88
N ALA A 57 -6.45 0.51 -4.08
CA ALA A 57 -7.54 -0.32 -3.57
C ALA A 57 -7.55 -0.36 -2.03
N ILE A 58 -6.39 -0.57 -1.40
CA ILE A 58 -6.26 -0.56 0.07
C ILE A 58 -6.65 0.80 0.64
N THR A 59 -6.26 1.90 -0.01
CA THR A 59 -6.54 3.25 0.51
C THR A 59 -8.02 3.65 0.45
N GLN A 60 -8.87 2.92 -0.29
CA GLN A 60 -10.31 3.18 -0.35
C GLN A 60 -11.00 3.05 1.01
N MET A 61 -10.46 2.24 1.91
CA MET A 61 -11.00 2.08 3.26
C MET A 61 -10.81 3.32 4.14
N GLY A 62 -9.88 4.21 3.78
CA GLY A 62 -9.49 5.35 4.59
C GLY A 62 -8.79 4.91 5.89
N ARG A 63 -8.94 5.69 6.96
CA ARG A 63 -8.27 5.42 8.23
C ARG A 63 -8.87 4.19 8.93
N ASP A 64 -8.27 3.04 8.70
CA ASP A 64 -8.76 1.73 9.12
C ASP A 64 -7.57 0.83 9.51
N GLU A 65 -7.72 0.08 10.61
CA GLU A 65 -6.66 -0.78 11.15
C GLU A 65 -6.33 -1.95 10.21
N ALA A 66 -7.35 -2.58 9.61
CA ALA A 66 -7.15 -3.70 8.69
C ALA A 66 -6.45 -3.23 7.40
N ALA A 67 -6.84 -2.06 6.89
CA ALA A 67 -6.16 -1.44 5.75
C ALA A 67 -4.69 -1.10 6.06
N CYS A 68 -4.44 -0.56 7.26
CA CYS A 68 -3.08 -0.28 7.72
C CYS A 68 -2.24 -1.56 7.82
N SER A 69 -2.78 -2.63 8.40
CA SER A 69 -2.11 -3.94 8.47
C SER A 69 -1.84 -4.52 7.08
N ALA A 70 -2.81 -4.47 6.16
CA ALA A 70 -2.65 -4.97 4.80
C ALA A 70 -1.57 -4.20 4.02
N LEU A 71 -1.56 -2.87 4.14
CA LEU A 71 -0.53 -2.03 3.54
C LEU A 71 0.88 -2.40 4.06
N LEU A 72 1.02 -2.56 5.38
CA LEU A 72 2.30 -2.91 5.99
C LEU A 72 2.79 -4.31 5.60
N ALA A 73 1.87 -5.25 5.36
CA ALA A 73 2.22 -6.58 4.86
C ALA A 73 2.86 -6.54 3.46
N CYS A 74 2.53 -5.54 2.64
CA CYS A 74 3.07 -5.37 1.29
C CYS A 74 4.39 -4.57 1.25
N ALA A 75 4.76 -3.94 2.36
CA ALA A 75 5.82 -2.92 2.40
C ALA A 75 7.19 -3.45 1.95
N ASP A 76 7.60 -4.64 2.39
CA ASP A 76 8.94 -5.17 2.08
C ASP A 76 9.14 -5.43 0.58
N THR A 77 8.08 -5.83 -0.12
CA THR A 77 8.15 -6.03 -1.57
C THR A 77 8.11 -4.69 -2.28
N TRP A 78 7.12 -3.84 -1.96
CA TRP A 78 6.89 -2.61 -2.72
C TRP A 78 8.03 -1.61 -2.54
N LEU A 79 8.60 -1.48 -1.34
CA LEU A 79 9.69 -0.54 -1.08
C LEU A 79 11.05 -0.98 -1.65
N ARG A 80 11.16 -2.16 -2.27
CA ARG A 80 12.32 -2.50 -3.13
C ARG A 80 12.31 -1.72 -4.43
N ASN A 81 11.14 -1.26 -4.87
CA ASN A 81 11.01 -0.31 -5.97
C ASN A 81 11.01 1.12 -5.40
N ALA A 82 12.01 1.92 -5.76
CA ALA A 82 12.09 3.32 -5.33
C ALA A 82 10.88 4.15 -5.78
N GLU A 83 10.27 3.83 -6.92
CA GLU A 83 9.09 4.55 -7.45
C GLU A 83 7.84 4.35 -6.56
N MET A 84 7.79 3.25 -5.80
CA MET A 84 6.71 2.99 -4.85
C MET A 84 6.88 3.70 -3.51
N ALA A 85 8.05 4.31 -3.24
CA ALA A 85 8.34 4.89 -1.93
C ALA A 85 7.41 6.05 -1.56
N GLN A 86 7.20 7.00 -2.47
CA GLN A 86 6.30 8.13 -2.22
C GLN A 86 4.82 7.70 -2.20
N PRO A 87 4.31 6.91 -3.17
CA PRO A 87 2.95 6.38 -3.11
C PRO A 87 2.68 5.59 -1.83
N PHE A 88 3.62 4.75 -1.40
CA PHE A 88 3.49 3.99 -0.14
C PHE A 88 3.36 4.93 1.06
N LEU A 89 4.20 5.96 1.16
CA LEU A 89 4.15 6.93 2.26
C LEU A 89 2.82 7.69 2.29
N GLU A 90 2.27 8.03 1.12
CA GLU A 90 0.92 8.62 0.98
C GLU A 90 -0.17 7.70 1.44
N GLY A 91 -0.16 6.46 0.96
CA GLY A 91 -1.13 5.46 1.39
C GLY A 91 -1.06 5.22 2.89
N TYR A 92 0.14 5.16 3.46
CA TYR A 92 0.34 5.03 4.90
C TYR A 92 -0.30 6.19 5.66
N ALA A 93 -0.06 7.44 5.24
CA ALA A 93 -0.69 8.61 5.86
C ALA A 93 -2.22 8.55 5.81
N GLN A 94 -2.78 8.01 4.72
CA GLN A 94 -4.22 7.89 4.53
C GLN A 94 -4.86 6.80 5.42
N VAL A 95 -4.23 5.63 5.54
CA VAL A 95 -4.83 4.48 6.24
C VAL A 95 -4.37 4.32 7.69
N CYS A 96 -3.10 4.62 7.98
CA CYS A 96 -2.51 4.53 9.31
C CYS A 96 -2.49 5.90 10.02
N GLY A 97 -2.47 7.00 9.26
CA GLY A 97 -2.25 8.36 9.78
C GLY A 97 -0.77 8.73 9.84
N HIS A 98 -0.45 9.83 10.54
CA HIS A 98 0.91 10.36 10.64
C HIS A 98 1.71 9.79 11.82
N SER A 99 1.16 8.81 12.55
CA SER A 99 1.89 8.14 13.63
C SER A 99 2.54 6.87 13.11
N ILE A 100 3.83 6.69 13.38
CA ILE A 100 4.58 5.48 13.07
C ILE A 100 4.25 4.44 14.15
N VAL A 101 3.36 3.52 13.81
CA VAL A 101 3.04 2.37 14.69
C VAL A 101 4.24 1.42 14.75
N PRO A 102 4.41 0.63 15.84
CA PRO A 102 5.57 -0.27 15.97
C PRO A 102 5.75 -1.22 14.77
N ALA A 103 4.64 -1.72 14.21
CA ALA A 103 4.65 -2.58 13.02
C ALA A 103 5.20 -1.89 11.76
N ALA A 104 5.14 -0.55 11.68
CA ALA A 104 5.63 0.23 10.55
C ALA A 104 7.14 0.51 10.62
N ALA A 105 7.80 0.21 11.74
CA ALA A 105 9.22 0.54 11.93
C ALA A 105 10.15 -0.01 10.83
N PRO A 106 10.00 -1.27 10.34
CA PRO A 106 10.81 -1.77 9.23
C PRO A 106 10.60 -0.98 7.93
N ALA A 107 9.34 -0.68 7.59
CA ALA A 107 8.99 0.10 6.39
C ALA A 107 9.60 1.51 6.45
N PHE A 108 9.50 2.18 7.60
CA PHE A 108 10.09 3.51 7.80
C PHE A 108 11.63 3.49 7.79
N ALA A 109 12.27 2.40 8.20
CA ALA A 109 13.72 2.25 8.06
C ALA A 109 14.14 2.15 6.59
N GLN A 110 13.39 1.40 5.77
CA GLN A 110 13.64 1.32 4.32
C GLN A 110 13.39 2.68 3.63
N LEU A 111 12.29 3.36 3.97
CA LEU A 111 12.02 4.70 3.43
C LEU A 111 13.12 5.72 3.77
N GLN A 112 13.71 5.64 4.97
CA GLN A 112 14.87 6.46 5.35
C GLN A 112 16.10 6.19 4.49
N GLN A 113 16.32 4.94 4.07
CA GLN A 113 17.42 4.60 3.16
C GLN A 113 17.16 5.17 1.76
N LEU A 114 15.93 5.03 1.24
CA LEU A 114 15.55 5.56 -0.06
C LEU A 114 15.63 7.10 -0.10
N ALA A 115 15.24 7.76 0.99
CA ALA A 115 15.29 9.21 1.14
C ALA A 115 16.71 9.82 1.03
N GLN A 116 17.77 9.01 1.16
CA GLN A 116 19.14 9.49 0.91
C GLN A 116 19.35 9.93 -0.54
N HIS A 117 18.53 9.43 -1.46
CA HIS A 117 18.61 9.68 -2.89
C HIS A 117 17.35 10.36 -3.46
N ASP A 118 16.33 10.58 -2.63
CA ASP A 118 15.07 11.26 -2.99
C ASP A 118 14.81 12.42 -2.02
N THR A 119 15.01 13.65 -2.49
CA THR A 119 14.84 14.87 -1.68
C THR A 119 13.40 15.14 -1.29
N GLU A 120 12.44 14.72 -2.11
CA GLU A 120 11.02 14.91 -1.80
C GLU A 120 10.59 13.93 -0.71
N LEU A 121 11.00 12.66 -0.81
CA LEU A 121 10.78 11.68 0.25
C LEU A 121 11.44 12.11 1.56
N ALA A 122 12.68 12.61 1.50
CA ALA A 122 13.41 13.13 2.66
C ALA A 122 12.69 14.30 3.34
N ALA A 123 12.06 15.19 2.57
CA ALA A 123 11.31 16.32 3.11
C ALA A 123 10.00 15.90 3.80
N ARG A 124 9.40 14.77 3.39
CA ARG A 124 8.12 14.28 3.90
C ARG A 124 8.23 13.43 5.15
N LEU A 125 9.27 12.60 5.26
CA LEU A 125 9.46 11.70 6.41
C LEU A 125 9.37 12.38 7.80
N PRO A 126 9.90 13.61 8.01
CA PRO A 126 9.79 14.31 9.29
C PRO A 126 8.35 14.65 9.74
N THR A 127 7.37 14.57 8.83
CA THR A 127 5.96 14.79 9.18
C THR A 127 5.34 13.63 9.96
N PHE A 128 6.03 12.48 10.04
CA PHE A 128 5.59 11.29 10.76
C PHE A 128 6.26 11.19 12.12
N THR A 129 5.45 10.95 13.17
CA THR A 129 5.91 10.89 14.55
C THR A 129 5.84 9.48 15.09
N LYS A 130 6.87 9.04 15.82
CA LYS A 130 6.83 7.74 16.50
C LYS A 130 5.69 7.72 17.52
N ALA A 131 4.86 6.68 17.48
CA ALA A 131 3.88 6.43 18.53
C ALA A 131 4.64 6.27 19.87
N THR A 132 4.23 7.02 20.89
CA THR A 132 4.75 6.94 22.26
C THR A 132 4.29 5.69 22.97
#